data_AF-A0A941FNG1-F1
#
_entry.id   AF-A0A941FNG1-F1
#
_cell.length_a   1.000
_cell.length_b   1.000
_cell.length_c   1.000
_cell.angle_alpha   90.00
_cell.angle_beta   90.00
_cell.angle_gamma   90.00
#
_symmetry.space_group_name_H-M   'P 1'
#
loop_
_entity.id
_entity.type
_entity.pdbx_description
1 polymer ?
#
loop_
_entity_poly.entity_id
_entity_poly.type
_entity_poly.pdbx_seq_one_letter_code
_entity_poly.pdbx_strand_id
1 'polypeptide(L)'
;MISKELAKHGVAELTDPLGRSTNIGRDVYMAVVDGSVEDLLTFEYPNAPTSAEYLSDFMERNLKDIIPQPTVHAFLDQYEGFDQDPFLPIIGKKMIIFNLKVSLFLRMISTWGAFR
;
A
#
# COMPACT_ATOMS: atom_id res chain seq x y z
N MET A 1 1.34 -5.49 -1.31
CA MET A 1 1.98 -4.49 -2.20
C MET A 1 1.35 -4.57 -3.57
N ILE A 2 1.12 -3.45 -4.26
CA ILE A 2 0.39 -3.38 -5.54
C ILE A 2 1.25 -2.61 -6.54
N SER A 3 1.33 -3.03 -7.80
CA SER A 3 2.08 -2.28 -8.81
C SER A 3 1.38 -0.96 -9.14
N LYS A 4 2.14 0.08 -9.51
CA LYS A 4 1.58 1.37 -9.94
C LYS A 4 0.68 1.26 -11.16
N GLU A 5 0.92 0.29 -12.03
CA GLU A 5 0.07 0.00 -13.18
C GLU A 5 -1.30 -0.51 -12.76
N LEU A 6 -1.35 -1.48 -11.83
CA LEU A 6 -2.60 -2.00 -11.29
C LEU A 6 -3.33 -0.93 -10.46
N ALA A 7 -2.60 -0.14 -9.67
CA ALA A 7 -3.18 0.92 -8.85
C ALA A 7 -3.94 1.98 -9.67
N LYS A 8 -3.54 2.23 -10.94
CA LYS A 8 -4.26 3.14 -11.84
C LYS A 8 -5.63 2.63 -12.26
N HIS A 9 -5.87 1.34 -12.21
CA HIS A 9 -7.15 0.71 -12.57
C HIS A 9 -8.10 0.61 -11.37
N GLY A 10 -7.67 1.03 -10.17
CA GLY A 10 -8.46 0.98 -8.95
C GLY A 10 -7.86 -0.01 -7.95
N VAL A 11 -7.58 0.47 -6.75
CA VAL A 11 -7.01 -0.36 -5.68
C VAL A 11 -8.09 -1.12 -4.91
N ALA A 12 -9.27 -0.52 -4.76
CA ALA A 12 -10.36 -1.06 -3.96
C ALA A 12 -10.82 -2.45 -4.41
N GLU A 13 -10.97 -2.66 -5.72
CA GLU A 13 -11.40 -3.95 -6.29
C GLU A 13 -10.40 -5.08 -5.98
N LEU A 14 -9.11 -4.75 -5.85
CA LEU A 14 -8.06 -5.71 -5.50
C LEU A 14 -8.04 -5.99 -3.99
N THR A 15 -8.46 -5.02 -3.17
CA THR A 15 -8.38 -5.10 -1.70
C THR A 15 -9.66 -5.56 -1.02
N ASP A 16 -10.84 -5.43 -1.65
CA ASP A 16 -12.11 -5.88 -1.10
C ASP A 16 -12.11 -7.38 -0.71
N PRO A 17 -11.56 -8.31 -1.52
CA PRO A 17 -11.42 -9.70 -1.11
C PRO A 17 -10.50 -9.90 0.11
N LEU A 18 -9.51 -9.02 0.27
CA LEU A 18 -8.55 -9.07 1.36
C LEU A 18 -9.20 -8.65 2.69
N GLY A 19 -10.01 -7.59 2.68
CA GLY A 19 -10.74 -7.14 3.88
C GLY A 19 -11.74 -8.15 4.43
N ARG A 20 -12.31 -8.98 3.55
CA ARG A 20 -13.30 -10.00 3.92
C ARG A 20 -12.69 -11.32 4.38
N SER A 21 -11.39 -11.50 4.18
CA SER A 21 -10.69 -12.74 4.52
C SER A 21 -10.25 -12.74 5.98
N THR A 22 -10.69 -13.73 6.76
CA THR A 22 -10.25 -13.93 8.15
C THR A 22 -8.78 -14.37 8.26
N ASN A 23 -8.14 -14.72 7.14
CA ASN A 23 -6.74 -15.13 7.10
C ASN A 23 -5.76 -13.95 7.04
N ILE A 24 -6.26 -12.72 6.90
CA ILE A 24 -5.42 -11.52 6.80
C ILE A 24 -5.37 -10.85 8.16
N GLY A 25 -4.15 -10.67 8.67
CA GLY A 25 -3.91 -9.99 9.94
C GLY A 25 -4.32 -8.52 9.89
N ARG A 26 -4.61 -7.95 11.06
CA ARG A 26 -5.00 -6.53 11.21
C ARG A 26 -3.92 -5.55 10.74
N ASP A 27 -2.66 -5.94 10.89
CA ASP A 27 -1.50 -5.08 10.66
C ASP A 27 -0.80 -5.38 9.31
N VAL A 28 -1.59 -5.77 8.30
CA VAL A 28 -1.05 -6.00 6.95
C VAL A 28 -0.92 -4.66 6.24
N TYR A 29 0.33 -4.16 6.17
CA TYR A 29 0.66 -2.94 5.46
C TYR A 29 0.48 -3.08 3.95
N MET A 30 0.07 -1.98 3.33
CA MET A 30 -0.09 -1.87 1.89
C MET A 30 0.59 -0.61 1.34
N ALA A 31 1.05 -0.74 0.10
CA ALA A 31 1.75 0.31 -0.62
C ALA A 31 1.67 0.06 -2.11
N VAL A 32 1.76 1.14 -2.87
CA VAL A 32 1.94 1.12 -4.32
C VAL A 32 3.42 1.10 -4.65
N VAL A 33 3.83 0.22 -5.56
CA VAL A 33 5.22 0.09 -5.99
C VAL A 33 5.43 0.81 -7.32
N ASP A 34 6.32 1.79 -7.33
CA ASP A 34 6.84 2.44 -8.52
C ASP A 34 8.06 1.68 -9.03
N GLY A 35 7.80 0.66 -9.85
CA GLY A 35 8.79 -0.30 -10.35
C GLY A 35 8.23 -1.73 -10.37
N SER A 36 9.12 -2.72 -10.43
CA SER A 36 8.77 -4.13 -10.37
C SER A 36 8.48 -4.58 -8.93
N VAL A 37 7.24 -5.03 -8.69
CA VAL A 37 6.86 -5.66 -7.40
C VAL A 37 7.60 -6.98 -7.21
N GLU A 38 7.74 -7.76 -8.28
CA GLU A 38 8.45 -9.03 -8.28
C GLU A 38 9.91 -8.83 -7.84
N ASP A 39 10.60 -7.82 -8.40
CA ASP A 39 11.98 -7.53 -8.02
C ASP A 39 12.08 -7.19 -6.53
N LEU A 40 11.13 -6.45 -5.95
CA LEU A 40 11.15 -6.13 -4.53
C LEU A 40 10.96 -7.37 -3.65
N LEU A 41 10.06 -8.26 -4.06
CA LEU A 41 9.72 -9.48 -3.33
C LEU A 41 10.77 -10.59 -3.48
N THR A 42 11.55 -10.58 -4.57
CA THR A 42 12.56 -11.61 -4.85
C THR A 42 13.99 -11.15 -4.57
N PHE A 43 14.21 -9.85 -4.36
CA PHE A 43 15.53 -9.32 -4.04
C PHE A 43 16.04 -9.88 -2.70
N GLU A 44 17.28 -10.37 -2.72
CA GLU A 44 17.98 -10.81 -1.51
C GLU A 44 18.54 -9.59 -0.77
N TYR A 45 17.96 -9.28 0.39
CA TYR A 45 18.40 -8.17 1.21
C TYR A 45 19.52 -8.63 2.15
N PRO A 46 20.72 -8.01 2.13
CA PRO A 46 21.86 -8.48 2.93
C PRO A 46 21.63 -8.48 4.44
N ASN A 47 20.67 -7.68 4.91
CA ASN A 47 20.41 -7.42 6.32
C ASN A 47 19.15 -8.12 6.85
N ALA A 48 18.59 -9.08 6.11
CA ALA A 48 17.42 -9.84 6.55
C ALA A 48 17.45 -11.28 6.01
N PRO A 49 16.94 -12.26 6.78
CA PRO A 49 16.82 -13.65 6.33
C PRO A 49 15.94 -13.82 5.09
N THR A 50 14.89 -13.01 4.96
CA THR A 50 13.96 -13.04 3.82
C THR A 50 13.61 -11.64 3.35
N SER A 51 13.21 -11.53 2.08
CA SER A 51 12.65 -10.30 1.52
C SER A 51 11.38 -9.88 2.24
N ALA A 52 10.53 -10.83 2.62
CA ALA A 52 9.30 -10.58 3.37
C ALA A 52 9.59 -9.91 4.72
N GLU A 53 10.56 -10.43 5.48
CA GLU A 53 10.96 -9.88 6.77
C GLU A 53 11.58 -8.49 6.61
N TYR A 54 12.49 -8.30 5.65
CA TYR A 54 13.07 -6.99 5.36
C TYR A 54 12.00 -5.94 5.06
N LEU A 55 11.09 -6.27 4.14
CA LEU A 55 10.04 -5.37 3.70
C LEU A 55 9.05 -5.09 4.82
N SER A 56 8.73 -6.08 5.66
CA SER A 56 7.85 -5.88 6.82
C SER A 56 8.45 -4.91 7.82
N ASP A 57 9.71 -5.11 8.21
CA ASP A 57 10.44 -4.22 9.11
C ASP A 57 10.66 -2.83 8.49
N PHE A 58 10.89 -2.76 7.18
CA PHE A 58 11.02 -1.50 6.46
C PHE A 58 9.70 -0.72 6.52
N MET A 59 8.58 -1.38 6.24
CA MET A 59 7.26 -0.77 6.27
C MET A 59 6.89 -0.32 7.68
N GLU A 60 7.08 -1.18 8.68
CA GLU A 60 6.80 -0.83 10.07
C GLU A 60 7.63 0.37 10.52
N ARG A 61 8.95 0.36 10.28
CA ARG A 61 9.82 1.47 10.73
C ARG A 61 9.52 2.80 10.05
N ASN A 62 9.17 2.79 8.77
CA ASN A 62 9.01 4.03 8.02
C ASN A 62 7.56 4.53 7.95
N LEU A 63 6.57 3.68 8.19
CA LEU A 63 5.16 4.02 8.07
C LEU A 63 4.43 4.09 9.41
N LYS A 64 5.06 3.67 10.52
CA LYS A 64 4.45 3.71 11.85
C LYS A 64 3.97 5.09 12.28
N ASP A 65 4.65 6.15 11.83
CA ASP A 65 4.32 7.54 12.17
C ASP A 65 3.27 8.15 11.21
N ILE A 66 2.83 7.42 10.18
CA ILE A 66 1.78 7.85 9.26
C ILE A 66 0.41 7.53 9.88
N ILE A 67 -0.47 8.53 9.94
CA ILE A 67 -1.82 8.40 10.47
C ILE A 67 -2.84 8.80 9.39
N PRO A 68 -3.88 7.98 9.15
CA PRO A 68 -4.00 6.58 9.57
C PRO A 68 -2.87 5.70 9.02
N GLN A 69 -2.55 4.62 9.73
CA GLN A 69 -1.55 3.67 9.26
C GLN A 69 -2.02 3.05 7.93
N PRO A 70 -1.13 2.88 6.95
CA PRO A 70 -1.51 2.39 5.63
C PRO A 70 -1.67 0.86 5.63
N THR A 71 -2.59 0.35 6.43
CA THR A 71 -2.97 -1.05 6.49
C THR A 71 -4.18 -1.33 5.59
N VAL A 72 -4.40 -2.60 5.23
CA VAL A 72 -5.56 -3.02 4.43
C VAL A 72 -6.86 -2.57 5.07
N HIS A 73 -7.01 -2.74 6.39
CA HIS A 73 -8.23 -2.37 7.10
C HIS A 73 -8.44 -0.85 7.07
N ALA A 74 -7.40 -0.06 7.39
CA ALA A 74 -7.51 1.40 7.37
C ALA A 74 -7.79 1.95 5.98
N PHE A 75 -7.26 1.34 4.92
CA PHE A 75 -7.57 1.73 3.55
C PHE A 75 -9.03 1.46 3.19
N LEU A 76 -9.56 0.28 3.55
CA LEU A 76 -10.96 -0.06 3.29
C LEU A 76 -11.92 0.82 4.10
N ASP A 77 -11.61 1.07 5.37
CA ASP A 77 -12.38 1.99 6.22
C ASP A 77 -12.46 3.40 5.60
N GLN A 78 -11.35 3.90 5.06
CA GLN A 78 -11.32 5.18 4.35
C GLN A 78 -12.05 5.12 3.01
N TYR A 79 -11.98 4.00 2.29
CA TYR A 79 -12.64 3.85 0.98
C TYR A 79 -14.17 3.75 1.10
N GLU A 80 -14.68 3.11 2.14
CA GLU A 80 -16.11 3.02 2.44
C GLU A 80 -16.64 4.24 3.21
N GLY A 81 -15.74 5.00 3.83
CA GLY A 81 -16.06 6.19 4.61
C GLY A 81 -16.71 7.29 3.76
N PHE A 82 -17.76 7.91 4.32
CA PHE A 82 -18.40 9.04 3.67
C PHE A 82 -17.46 10.25 3.62
N ASP A 83 -17.24 10.78 2.43
CA ASP A 83 -16.38 11.97 2.17
C ASP A 83 -14.91 11.78 2.60
N GLN A 84 -14.42 10.54 2.54
CA GLN A 84 -13.02 10.21 2.80
C GLN A 84 -12.29 9.90 1.48
N ASP A 85 -11.12 10.50 1.30
CA ASP A 85 -10.20 10.18 0.19
C ASP A 85 -9.12 9.22 0.72
N PRO A 86 -9.15 7.92 0.40
CA PRO A 86 -8.15 6.98 0.88
C PRO A 86 -6.79 7.28 0.25
N PHE A 87 -5.72 7.05 1.02
CA PHE A 87 -4.35 7.24 0.55
C PHE A 87 -3.49 6.01 0.77
N LEU A 88 -2.44 5.89 -0.03
CA LEU A 88 -1.44 4.83 0.07
C LEU A 88 -0.03 5.36 -0.17
N PRO A 89 0.97 4.85 0.56
CA PRO A 89 2.36 5.18 0.32
C PRO A 89 2.84 4.59 -1.01
N ILE A 90 3.78 5.29 -1.65
CA ILE A 90 4.47 4.81 -2.85
C ILE A 90 5.90 4.43 -2.48
N ILE A 91 6.32 3.23 -2.88
CA ILE A 91 7.67 2.70 -2.67
C ILE A 91 8.34 2.54 -4.03
N GLY A 92 9.57 3.02 -4.15
CA GLY A 92 10.37 2.85 -5.36
C GLY A 92 11.80 2.47 -5.02
N LYS A 93 12.44 1.71 -5.91
CA LYS A 93 13.86 1.37 -5.79
C LYS A 93 14.69 2.49 -6.41
N LYS A 94 15.48 3.21 -5.60
CA LYS A 94 16.54 4.10 -6.10
C LYS A 94 17.89 3.40 -5.97
N MET A 95 18.69 3.45 -7.04
CA MET A 95 19.87 2.61 -7.30
C MET A 95 21.01 2.66 -6.26
N ILE A 96 20.92 3.48 -5.20
CA ILE A 96 22.01 3.61 -4.21
C ILE A 96 21.51 3.66 -2.75
N ILE A 97 20.26 4.06 -2.52
CA ILE A 97 19.63 4.08 -1.19
C ILE A 97 18.13 3.88 -1.43
N PHE A 98 17.48 2.93 -0.77
CA PHE A 98 16.02 2.87 -0.69
C PHE A 98 15.54 4.11 0.07
N ASN A 99 15.46 5.24 -0.65
CA ASN A 99 14.81 6.43 -0.16
C ASN A 99 13.32 6.23 -0.36
N LEU A 100 12.59 6.16 0.75
CA LEU A 100 11.15 6.29 0.72
C LEU A 100 10.82 7.71 0.24
N LYS A 101 10.49 7.84 -1.05
CA LYS A 101 9.73 8.99 -1.51
C LYS A 101 8.27 8.69 -1.21
N VAL A 102 7.80 9.11 -0.04
CA VAL A 102 6.37 9.30 0.20
C VAL A 102 5.95 10.48 -0.67
N SER A 103 5.75 10.25 -1.97
CA SER A 103 5.30 11.28 -2.90
C SER A 103 4.47 10.68 -4.02
N LEU A 104 3.18 10.48 -3.77
CA LEU A 104 2.07 11.05 -4.54
C LEU A 104 0.76 10.59 -3.88
N PHE A 105 -0.08 11.54 -3.49
CA PHE A 105 -1.47 11.26 -3.13
C PHE A 105 -2.20 10.80 -4.40
N LEU A 106 -2.60 9.53 -4.45
CA LEU A 106 -3.59 9.07 -5.43
C LEU A 106 -4.97 9.39 -4.87
N ARG A 107 -5.46 10.58 -5.20
CA ARG A 107 -6.86 10.95 -4.94
C ARG A 107 -7.73 10.12 -5.89
N MET A 108 -8.31 9.03 -5.38
CA MET A 108 -9.31 8.25 -6.10
C MET A 108 -10.64 9.00 -6.02
N ILE A 109 -10.89 9.88 -6.99
CA ILE A 109 -12.11 10.68 -7.05
C ILE A 109 -13.30 9.72 -7.25
N SER A 110 -14.05 9.43 -6.19
CA SER A 110 -15.37 8.81 -6.26
C SER A 110 -16.44 9.87 -6.59
N THR A 111 -16.30 10.56 -7.72
CA THR A 111 -17.31 11.55 -8.12
C THR A 111 -18.58 10.85 -8.62
N TRP A 112 -19.63 10.95 -7.79
CA TRP A 112 -21.04 11.17 -8.16
C TRP A 112 -21.75 10.09 -9.00
N GLY A 113 -22.35 9.12 -8.30
CA GLY A 113 -23.34 8.19 -8.85
C GLY A 113 -24.64 8.04 -8.04
N ALA A 114 -24.87 8.86 -7.00
CA ALA A 114 -26.00 8.68 -6.09
C ALA A 114 -26.70 10.01 -5.73
N PHE A 115 -27.10 10.78 -6.74
CA PHE A 115 -28.24 11.70 -6.64
C PHE A 115 -28.91 11.76 -8.02
N ARG A 116 -29.83 10.81 -8.23
CA ARG A 116 -30.93 10.89 -9.18
C ARG A 116 -32.15 10.23 -8.57
#